data_AF-A0A2D6AKX7-F1
#
_entry.id   AF-A0A2D6AKX7-F1
#
_cell.length_a   1.000
_cell.length_b   1.000
_cell.length_c   1.000
_cell.angle_alpha   90.00
_cell.angle_beta   90.00
_cell.angle_gamma   90.00
#
_symmetry.space_group_name_H-M   'P 1'
#
loop_
_entity.id
_entity.type
_entity.pdbx_description
1 polymer ?
#
loop_
_entity_poly.entity_id
_entity_poly.type
_entity_poly.pdbx_seq_one_letter_code
_entity_poly.pdbx_strand_id
1 'polypeptide(L)'
;MHAPPRKLDTTNAEHIIYQHPPLDIAVLGGVRLEGLDRMRVTLKVQVEHAAGSGLSLRHNLDLYNDNQTEKLIRKVAERLEIGTSVAAAALTDLTDCLEQYRLDELERQQSKQDKRKMLSTEEIKEAQLYLSSPNLMERTKEDIGKAGVIGEETNRLLMYLIFTSRKRENPLHVISLGSSGIGKTHLQEKVSALIPEEDKLEITTLSGNALYYFGQQELRNKLILIEDLDGAEEVLYPLREIKSKKRITKQVVIKNTKGETRTVNLVVEGPVSVAGCTTKESLYEDNANRSFLIFIDESEAQDEKIMEYQRAESAGRIDKVAQQQLAEQFKNMQRILRPVTIRNPYAEYLRIPSEVFKPRRTNAHYLAFIEAVTFYHQYQRETEADSQTGEVYINTTLEDIEEANKLMKEVLLRKSDDLNGATRNYFERLKEWMKSEDKNTFTNVSARQALRVNASNQKRYMIALQEWGLVRKTKGDKKNGFAYEVATFEDQQERNQRITDVLEKNLTELKKSKRIK
;
A
#
# COMPACT_ATOMS: atom_id res chain seq x y z
N MET A 1 50.28 37.30 -0.67
CA MET A 1 50.47 35.88 -0.29
C MET A 1 49.11 35.24 -0.26
N HIS A 2 48.80 34.37 -1.23
CA HIS A 2 47.56 33.60 -1.23
C HIS A 2 47.64 32.55 -0.13
N ALA A 3 46.68 32.54 0.80
CA ALA A 3 46.54 31.47 1.78
C ALA A 3 46.33 30.13 1.04
N PRO A 4 46.99 29.04 1.47
CA PRO A 4 46.81 27.74 0.84
C PRO A 4 45.34 27.30 0.94
N PRO A 5 44.80 26.61 -0.09
CA PRO A 5 43.40 26.20 -0.11
C PRO A 5 43.12 25.21 1.02
N ARG A 6 42.15 25.57 1.88
CA ARG A 6 41.56 24.71 2.90
C ARG A 6 40.92 23.51 2.22
N LYS A 7 41.26 22.28 2.63
CA LYS A 7 40.73 21.08 1.97
C LYS A 7 40.38 20.00 2.99
N LEU A 8 39.09 19.69 3.06
CA LEU A 8 38.57 18.46 3.67
C LEU A 8 38.64 17.35 2.62
N ASP A 9 39.44 16.32 2.88
CA ASP A 9 39.51 15.10 2.09
C ASP A 9 38.60 14.04 2.69
N THR A 10 37.54 13.72 1.94
CA THR A 10 36.47 12.77 2.30
C THR A 10 36.52 11.50 1.47
N THR A 11 37.63 11.21 0.77
CA THR A 11 37.79 10.00 -0.05
C THR A 11 37.58 8.70 0.74
N ASN A 12 37.90 8.71 2.05
CA ASN A 12 37.57 7.64 2.98
C ASN A 12 36.61 8.15 4.07
N ALA A 13 35.36 7.69 4.06
CA ALA A 13 34.32 8.11 5.00
C ALA A 13 34.66 7.80 6.48
N GLU A 14 35.47 6.78 6.74
CA GLU A 14 35.90 6.37 8.09
C GLU A 14 37.18 7.10 8.55
N HIS A 15 37.82 7.86 7.66
CA HIS A 15 39.06 8.56 7.93
C HIS A 15 39.14 9.86 7.11
N ILE A 16 38.47 10.91 7.61
CA ILE A 16 38.39 12.22 6.95
C ILE A 16 39.59 13.06 7.37
N ILE A 17 40.29 13.66 6.41
CA ILE A 17 41.50 14.46 6.66
C ILE A 17 41.19 15.93 6.40
N TYR A 18 41.60 16.79 7.31
CA TYR A 18 41.43 18.23 7.22
C TYR A 18 42.79 18.91 7.35
N GLN A 19 43.21 19.60 6.28
CA GLN A 19 44.47 20.32 6.21
C GLN A 19 44.23 21.80 6.47
N HIS A 20 44.79 22.32 7.55
CA HIS A 20 44.73 23.74 7.92
C HIS A 20 46.08 24.18 8.52
N PRO A 21 47.09 24.45 7.67
CA PRO A 21 48.44 24.85 8.12
C PRO A 21 48.39 25.93 9.21
N PRO A 22 49.09 25.73 10.35
CA PRO A 22 50.10 24.70 10.62
C PRO A 22 49.57 23.36 11.18
N LEU A 23 48.25 23.15 11.21
CA LEU A 23 47.59 21.97 11.78
C LEU A 23 47.07 21.00 10.72
N ASP A 24 47.30 19.71 10.95
CA ASP A 24 46.59 18.62 10.30
C ASP A 24 45.66 17.95 11.31
N ILE A 25 44.39 17.80 10.94
CA ILE A 25 43.37 17.17 11.77
C ILE A 25 42.77 15.99 11.01
N ALA A 26 42.76 14.80 11.62
CA ALA A 26 42.07 13.64 11.08
C ALA A 26 40.88 13.27 11.97
N VAL A 27 39.71 13.04 11.36
CA VAL A 27 38.51 12.50 12.00
C VAL A 27 38.54 10.98 11.85
N LEU A 28 38.64 10.29 12.99
CA LEU A 28 38.75 8.83 13.05
C LEU A 28 37.38 8.19 13.30
N GLY A 29 37.01 7.21 12.47
CA GLY A 29 35.72 6.50 12.56
C GLY A 29 34.55 7.29 11.96
N GLY A 30 34.85 8.25 11.09
CA GLY A 30 33.87 9.06 10.38
C GLY A 30 33.00 9.95 11.26
N VAL A 31 31.88 10.40 10.67
CA VAL A 31 30.86 11.21 11.33
C VAL A 31 29.51 10.51 11.17
N ARG A 32 28.75 10.40 12.27
CA ARG A 32 27.40 9.82 12.23
C ARG A 32 26.49 10.72 11.42
N LEU A 33 25.68 10.17 10.50
CA LEU A 33 24.75 10.97 9.70
C LEU A 33 23.41 11.23 10.42
N GLU A 34 23.08 10.41 11.42
CA GLU A 34 21.89 10.55 12.27
C GLU A 34 22.16 11.47 13.48
N GLY A 35 21.11 12.13 14.00
CA GLY A 35 21.23 13.02 15.16
C GLY A 35 22.03 14.28 14.83
N LEU A 36 21.43 15.16 14.03
CA LEU A 36 22.02 16.45 13.62
C LEU A 36 22.21 17.42 14.80
N ASP A 37 21.66 17.11 15.98
CA ASP A 37 21.86 17.88 17.19
C ASP A 37 23.27 17.66 17.80
N ARG A 38 24.07 16.69 17.35
CA ARG A 38 25.40 16.43 17.95
C ARG A 38 26.44 16.13 16.89
N MET A 39 27.69 16.49 17.15
CA MET A 39 28.83 16.17 16.30
C MET A 39 29.91 15.48 17.11
N ARG A 40 29.60 14.24 17.53
CA ARG A 40 30.56 13.39 18.24
C ARG A 40 31.58 12.81 17.28
N VAL A 41 32.84 13.16 17.50
CA VAL A 41 33.97 12.76 16.66
C VAL A 41 35.17 12.38 17.53
N THR A 42 36.05 11.57 16.96
CA THR A 42 37.39 11.36 17.52
C THR A 42 38.40 12.05 16.63
N LEU A 43 39.02 13.12 17.12
CA LEU A 43 40.00 13.89 16.37
C LEU A 43 41.42 13.44 16.70
N LYS A 44 42.28 13.35 15.68
CA LYS A 44 43.74 13.30 15.80
C LYS A 44 44.30 14.61 15.25
N VAL A 45 44.89 15.43 16.12
CA VAL A 45 45.47 16.74 15.78
C VAL A 45 47.00 16.63 15.82
N GLN A 46 47.67 17.12 14.78
CA GLN A 46 49.14 17.14 14.67
C GLN A 46 49.60 18.40 13.92
N VAL A 47 50.89 18.73 14.00
CA VAL A 47 51.49 19.88 13.31
C VAL A 47 52.11 19.42 11.98
N GLU A 48 51.93 20.18 10.90
CA GLU A 48 52.36 19.84 9.53
C GLU A 48 53.87 19.52 9.43
N HIS A 49 54.71 20.28 10.14
CA HIS A 49 56.17 20.08 10.18
C HIS A 49 56.64 19.02 11.19
N ALA A 50 55.71 18.33 11.87
CA ALA A 50 55.98 17.28 12.86
C ALA A 50 55.71 15.86 12.29
N ALA A 51 55.72 15.68 10.98
CA ALA A 51 55.76 14.38 10.31
C ALA A 51 57.10 13.66 10.59
N GLY A 52 57.33 13.32 11.86
CA GLY A 52 58.57 12.77 12.40
C GLY A 52 58.80 13.01 13.90
N SER A 53 58.18 14.02 14.53
CA SER A 53 58.43 14.35 15.97
C SER A 53 57.47 13.68 16.96
N GLY A 54 56.44 12.98 16.49
CA GLY A 54 55.55 12.15 17.33
C GLY A 54 54.52 12.90 18.17
N LEU A 55 54.50 14.24 18.15
CA LEU A 55 53.54 15.06 18.89
C LEU A 55 52.17 15.06 18.17
N SER A 56 51.30 14.12 18.56
CA SER A 56 49.91 14.08 18.12
C SER A 56 48.97 13.96 19.32
N LEU A 57 47.85 14.68 19.26
CA LEU A 57 46.81 14.64 20.27
C LEU A 57 45.60 13.89 19.71
N ARG A 58 45.14 12.86 20.42
CA ARG A 58 43.86 12.20 20.14
C ARG A 58 42.82 12.63 21.17
N HIS A 59 41.64 13.04 20.72
CA HIS A 59 40.57 13.46 21.63
C HIS A 59 39.20 13.09 21.07
N ASN A 60 38.39 12.45 21.90
CA ASN A 60 36.96 12.25 21.60
C ASN A 60 36.17 13.39 22.23
N LEU A 61 35.34 14.05 21.43
CA LEU A 61 34.51 15.15 21.86
C LEU A 61 33.27 15.29 21.00
N ASP A 62 32.31 16.06 21.50
CA ASP A 62 31.23 16.64 20.71
C ASP A 62 31.63 18.05 20.27
N LEU A 63 31.82 18.28 18.97
CA LEU A 63 32.26 19.57 18.43
C LEU A 63 31.25 20.71 18.69
N TYR A 64 29.98 20.38 18.92
CA TYR A 64 28.94 21.35 19.28
C TYR A 64 28.92 21.70 20.77
N ASN A 65 29.78 21.10 21.59
CA ASN A 65 29.87 21.39 23.01
C ASN A 65 31.05 22.34 23.29
N ASP A 66 30.75 23.62 23.48
CA ASP A 66 31.74 24.68 23.70
C ASP A 66 32.75 24.34 24.81
N ASN A 67 32.28 23.77 25.93
CA ASN A 67 33.16 23.39 27.05
C ASN A 67 34.17 22.29 26.66
N GLN A 68 33.80 21.36 25.78
CA GLN A 68 34.70 20.32 25.30
C GLN A 68 35.66 20.87 24.24
N THR A 69 35.16 21.70 23.33
CA THR A 69 35.96 22.35 22.29
C THR A 69 37.00 23.29 22.89
N GLU A 70 36.64 24.10 23.90
CA GLU A 70 37.58 24.98 24.60
C GLU A 70 38.69 24.19 25.32
N LYS A 71 38.33 23.07 25.97
CA LYS A 71 39.31 22.17 26.57
C LYS A 71 40.26 21.57 25.54
N LEU A 72 39.77 21.23 24.35
CA LEU A 72 40.60 20.75 23.26
C LEU A 72 41.53 21.85 22.75
N ILE A 73 41.03 23.07 22.52
CA ILE A 73 41.82 24.23 22.08
C ILE A 73 42.99 24.49 23.05
N ARG A 74 42.72 24.50 24.37
CA ARG A 74 43.78 24.68 25.39
C ARG A 74 44.82 23.57 25.32
N LYS A 75 44.39 22.31 25.23
CA LYS A 75 45.31 21.15 25.12
C LYS A 75 46.15 21.17 23.85
N VAL A 76 45.55 21.57 22.72
CA VAL A 76 46.24 21.73 21.44
C VAL A 76 47.28 22.83 21.56
N ALA A 77 46.91 23.98 22.13
CA ALA A 77 47.81 25.11 22.31
C ALA A 77 49.00 24.78 23.23
N GLU A 78 48.74 24.10 24.36
CA GLU A 78 49.77 23.72 25.32
C GLU A 78 50.72 22.63 24.79
N ARG A 79 50.19 21.59 24.12
CA ARG A 79 51.00 20.42 23.72
C ARG A 79 51.65 20.56 22.35
N LEU A 80 51.03 21.31 21.45
CA LEU A 80 51.53 21.51 20.09
C LEU A 80 52.14 22.90 19.90
N GLU A 81 52.21 23.71 20.97
CA GLU A 81 52.80 25.06 20.98
C GLU A 81 52.20 26.00 19.92
N ILE A 82 50.90 25.84 19.65
CA ILE A 82 50.15 26.65 18.68
C ILE A 82 49.29 27.69 19.41
N GLY A 83 49.16 28.88 18.82
CA GLY A 83 48.28 29.91 19.37
C GLY A 83 46.83 29.43 19.52
N THR A 84 46.20 29.74 20.65
CA THR A 84 44.80 29.38 20.93
C THR A 84 43.83 29.90 19.87
N SER A 85 44.09 31.08 19.31
CA SER A 85 43.31 31.67 18.20
C SER A 85 43.40 30.83 16.92
N VAL A 86 44.56 30.26 16.62
CA VAL A 86 44.79 29.42 15.42
C VAL A 86 44.10 28.07 15.59
N ALA A 87 44.21 27.45 16.76
CA ALA A 87 43.54 26.19 17.07
C ALA A 87 42.01 26.35 17.10
N ALA A 88 41.50 27.46 17.63
CA ALA A 88 40.07 27.77 17.62
C ALA A 88 39.54 27.94 16.19
N ALA A 89 40.22 28.75 15.37
CA ALA A 89 39.84 28.96 13.97
C ALA A 89 39.82 27.64 13.18
N ALA A 90 40.84 26.79 13.36
CA ALA A 90 40.91 25.50 12.67
C ALA A 90 39.77 24.54 13.08
N LEU A 91 39.39 24.51 14.36
CA LEU A 91 38.30 23.65 14.85
C LEU A 91 36.91 24.17 14.43
N THR A 92 36.71 25.50 14.40
CA THR A 92 35.47 26.09 13.86
C THR A 92 35.31 25.76 12.38
N ASP A 93 36.34 26.00 11.57
CA ASP A 93 36.31 25.76 10.12
C ASP A 93 36.17 24.25 9.81
N LEU A 94 36.79 23.37 10.60
CA LEU A 94 36.55 21.92 10.52
C LEU A 94 35.09 21.57 10.80
N THR A 95 34.48 22.20 11.81
CA THR A 95 33.09 21.94 12.18
C THR A 95 32.17 22.30 11.02
N ASP A 96 32.33 23.49 10.44
CA ASP A 96 31.56 23.94 9.27
C ASP A 96 31.73 22.98 8.07
N CYS A 97 32.95 22.51 7.81
CA CYS A 97 33.23 21.54 6.74
C CYS A 97 32.54 20.18 6.99
N LEU A 98 32.51 19.70 8.24
CA LEU A 98 31.85 18.45 8.59
C LEU A 98 30.31 18.57 8.56
N GLU A 99 29.76 19.75 8.86
CA GLU A 99 28.34 20.05 8.68
C GLU A 99 27.94 19.94 7.21
N GLN A 100 28.69 20.61 6.33
CA GLN A 100 28.45 20.54 4.90
C GLN A 100 28.58 19.11 4.38
N TYR A 101 29.60 18.37 4.83
CA TYR A 101 29.75 16.95 4.48
C TYR A 101 28.55 16.09 4.92
N ARG A 102 28.01 16.28 6.14
CA ARG A 102 26.83 15.55 6.60
C ARG A 102 25.60 15.86 5.73
N LEU A 103 25.41 17.13 5.38
CA LEU A 103 24.31 17.55 4.51
C LEU A 103 24.44 16.94 3.12
N ASP A 104 25.62 17.03 2.51
CA ASP A 104 25.90 16.47 1.19
C ASP A 104 25.74 14.93 1.17
N GLU A 105 26.18 14.22 2.21
CA GLU A 105 25.99 12.76 2.33
C GLU A 105 24.53 12.37 2.58
N LEU A 106 23.78 13.15 3.35
CA LEU A 106 22.33 12.96 3.51
C LEU A 106 21.59 13.16 2.18
N GLU A 107 21.93 14.18 1.41
CA GLU A 107 21.39 14.40 0.07
C GLU A 107 21.82 13.29 -0.91
N ARG A 108 23.06 12.79 -0.82
CA ARG A 108 23.53 11.64 -1.59
C ARG A 108 22.81 10.34 -1.22
N GLN A 109 22.49 10.13 0.06
CA GLN A 109 21.71 8.97 0.50
C GLN A 109 20.25 9.07 0.03
N GLN A 110 19.64 10.25 0.09
CA GLN A 110 18.30 10.50 -0.44
C GLN A 110 18.25 10.35 -1.96
N SER A 111 19.26 10.82 -2.70
CA SER A 111 19.32 10.69 -4.16
C SER A 111 19.68 9.28 -4.65
N LYS A 112 20.49 8.51 -3.89
CA LYS A 112 20.77 7.08 -4.18
C LYS A 112 19.58 6.14 -3.95
N GLN A 113 18.49 6.60 -3.32
CA GLN A 113 17.33 5.75 -3.02
C GLN A 113 16.33 5.61 -4.19
N ASP A 114 16.40 6.41 -5.26
CA ASP A 114 15.50 6.19 -6.41
C ASP A 114 16.03 5.07 -7.32
N LYS A 115 15.95 3.82 -6.84
CA LYS A 115 16.32 2.58 -7.55
C LYS A 115 15.32 2.22 -8.67
N ARG A 116 14.69 3.20 -9.30
CA ARG A 116 13.73 2.96 -10.39
C ARG A 116 14.44 2.29 -11.55
N LYS A 117 13.91 1.15 -11.98
CA LYS A 117 14.42 0.45 -13.17
C LYS A 117 14.19 1.34 -14.39
N MET A 118 15.25 1.65 -15.13
CA MET A 118 15.13 2.21 -16.47
C MET A 118 14.83 1.09 -17.45
N LEU A 119 13.71 1.20 -18.16
CA LEU A 119 13.28 0.19 -19.13
C LEU A 119 14.07 0.32 -20.43
N SER A 120 14.36 -0.81 -21.09
CA SER A 120 14.88 -0.79 -22.45
C SER A 120 13.81 -0.41 -23.46
N THR A 121 14.22 -0.06 -24.68
CA THR A 121 13.31 0.22 -25.80
C THR A 121 12.42 -0.98 -26.15
N GLU A 122 12.94 -2.20 -26.01
CA GLU A 122 12.23 -3.45 -26.26
C GLU A 122 11.18 -3.68 -25.17
N GLU A 123 11.56 -3.53 -23.90
CA GLU A 123 10.63 -3.69 -22.77
C GLU A 123 9.46 -2.69 -22.83
N ILE A 124 9.73 -1.44 -23.24
CA ILE A 124 8.69 -0.43 -23.44
C ILE A 124 7.74 -0.86 -24.57
N LYS A 125 8.28 -1.32 -25.70
CA LYS A 125 7.48 -1.75 -26.86
C LYS A 125 6.62 -2.97 -26.52
N GLU A 126 7.17 -3.96 -25.83
CA GLU A 126 6.43 -5.15 -25.41
C GLU A 126 5.29 -4.81 -24.44
N ALA A 127 5.57 -3.98 -23.44
CA ALA A 127 4.56 -3.53 -22.49
C ALA A 127 3.46 -2.70 -23.16
N GLN A 128 3.84 -1.79 -24.07
CA GLN A 128 2.88 -0.99 -24.83
C GLN A 128 2.05 -1.83 -25.80
N LEU A 129 2.66 -2.82 -26.47
CA LEU A 129 1.96 -3.76 -27.33
C LEU A 129 0.92 -4.56 -26.53
N TYR A 130 1.29 -5.04 -25.35
CA TYR A 130 0.35 -5.73 -24.46
C TYR A 130 -0.83 -4.82 -24.09
N LEU A 131 -0.56 -3.60 -23.62
CA LEU A 131 -1.61 -2.67 -23.18
C LEU A 131 -2.51 -2.18 -24.33
N SER A 132 -1.99 -2.08 -25.54
CA SER A 132 -2.75 -1.62 -26.72
C SER A 132 -3.56 -2.72 -27.42
N SER A 133 -3.28 -4.00 -27.14
CA SER A 133 -3.93 -5.13 -27.82
C SER A 133 -5.36 -5.39 -27.30
N PRO A 134 -6.32 -5.82 -28.15
CA PRO A 134 -7.75 -5.97 -27.81
C PRO A 134 -8.03 -7.03 -26.73
N ASN A 135 -9.19 -7.00 -26.05
CA ASN A 135 -9.51 -7.94 -24.94
C ASN A 135 -8.49 -7.86 -23.78
N LEU A 136 -8.04 -6.65 -23.44
CA LEU A 136 -7.01 -6.42 -22.43
C LEU A 136 -7.39 -7.06 -21.08
N MET A 137 -8.62 -6.84 -20.63
CA MET A 137 -9.07 -7.34 -19.32
C MET A 137 -9.02 -8.87 -19.20
N GLU A 138 -9.49 -9.61 -20.21
CA GLU A 138 -9.47 -11.08 -20.17
C GLU A 138 -8.04 -11.61 -20.23
N ARG A 139 -7.18 -11.05 -21.10
CA ARG A 139 -5.76 -11.43 -21.13
C ARG A 139 -5.07 -11.17 -19.80
N THR A 140 -5.26 -9.98 -19.25
CA THR A 140 -4.71 -9.58 -17.94
C THR A 140 -5.17 -10.57 -16.87
N LYS A 141 -6.46 -10.89 -16.85
CA LYS A 141 -7.03 -11.87 -15.92
C LYS A 141 -6.36 -13.23 -16.05
N GLU A 142 -6.25 -13.79 -17.26
CA GLU A 142 -5.61 -15.09 -17.50
C GLU A 142 -4.12 -15.10 -17.14
N ASP A 143 -3.40 -14.06 -17.56
CA ASP A 143 -1.95 -13.95 -17.41
C ASP A 143 -1.54 -13.68 -15.96
N ILE A 144 -2.37 -12.99 -15.15
CA ILE A 144 -2.19 -12.96 -13.69
C ILE A 144 -2.23 -14.39 -13.12
N GLY A 145 -3.11 -15.25 -13.64
CA GLY A 145 -3.16 -16.66 -13.25
C GLY A 145 -1.90 -17.42 -13.66
N LYS A 146 -1.45 -17.22 -14.90
CA LYS A 146 -0.20 -17.82 -15.41
C LYS A 146 1.03 -17.31 -14.66
N ALA A 147 1.00 -16.10 -14.11
CA ALA A 147 2.06 -15.53 -13.27
C ALA A 147 2.11 -16.13 -11.85
N GLY A 148 1.20 -17.05 -11.52
CA GLY A 148 1.22 -17.80 -10.26
C GLY A 148 0.18 -17.35 -9.21
N VAL A 149 -0.82 -16.56 -9.59
CA VAL A 149 -1.96 -16.20 -8.72
C VAL A 149 -3.14 -17.13 -9.00
N ILE A 150 -3.24 -18.25 -8.29
CA ILE A 150 -4.19 -19.34 -8.61
C ILE A 150 -5.59 -19.06 -8.08
N GLY A 151 -6.59 -19.31 -8.93
CA GLY A 151 -8.00 -19.05 -8.63
C GLY A 151 -8.26 -17.58 -8.34
N GLU A 152 -9.27 -17.26 -7.53
CA GLU A 152 -9.62 -15.88 -7.14
C GLU A 152 -9.75 -14.94 -8.35
N GLU A 153 -10.29 -15.45 -9.45
CA GLU A 153 -10.18 -14.84 -10.78
C GLU A 153 -10.70 -13.40 -10.86
N THR A 154 -11.85 -13.14 -10.24
CA THR A 154 -12.44 -11.80 -10.15
C THR A 154 -11.66 -10.91 -9.18
N ASN A 155 -11.35 -11.45 -8.00
CA ASN A 155 -10.69 -10.71 -6.92
C ASN A 155 -9.25 -10.32 -7.28
N ARG A 156 -8.48 -11.18 -7.96
CA ARG A 156 -7.10 -10.89 -8.38
C ARG A 156 -7.04 -9.76 -9.41
N LEU A 157 -7.97 -9.74 -10.37
CA LEU A 157 -8.05 -8.68 -11.38
C LEU A 157 -8.52 -7.35 -10.76
N LEU A 158 -9.58 -7.41 -9.93
CA LEU A 158 -10.08 -6.26 -9.17
C LEU A 158 -8.96 -5.64 -8.32
N MET A 159 -8.23 -6.46 -7.57
CA MET A 159 -7.11 -6.04 -6.72
C MET A 159 -5.98 -5.42 -7.54
N TYR A 160 -5.59 -6.04 -8.66
CA TYR A 160 -4.55 -5.51 -9.54
C TYR A 160 -4.90 -4.12 -10.09
N LEU A 161 -6.15 -3.89 -10.50
CA LEU A 161 -6.61 -2.58 -10.96
C LEU A 161 -6.62 -1.54 -9.83
N ILE A 162 -7.04 -1.94 -8.62
CA ILE A 162 -6.98 -1.09 -7.43
C ILE A 162 -5.52 -0.69 -7.14
N PHE A 163 -4.56 -1.61 -7.22
CA PHE A 163 -3.14 -1.30 -7.03
C PHE A 163 -2.59 -0.38 -8.11
N THR A 164 -3.06 -0.55 -9.35
CA THR A 164 -2.71 0.29 -10.49
C THR A 164 -3.21 1.73 -10.31
N SER A 165 -4.36 1.91 -9.68
CA SER A 165 -4.94 3.22 -9.42
C SER A 165 -4.07 4.15 -8.55
N ARG A 166 -3.01 3.64 -7.89
CA ARG A 166 -2.03 4.46 -7.15
C ARG A 166 -1.40 5.59 -7.97
N LYS A 167 -1.34 5.44 -9.29
CA LYS A 167 -0.83 6.44 -10.24
C LYS A 167 -1.86 7.51 -10.62
N ARG A 168 -3.10 7.38 -10.18
CA ARG A 168 -4.17 8.35 -10.39
C ARG A 168 -4.22 9.37 -9.27
N GLU A 169 -4.91 10.47 -9.50
CA GLU A 169 -5.09 11.51 -8.50
C GLU A 169 -5.91 11.03 -7.30
N ASN A 170 -6.89 10.15 -7.53
CA ASN A 170 -7.74 9.53 -6.51
C ASN A 170 -7.56 8.00 -6.55
N PRO A 171 -6.53 7.44 -5.88
CA PRO A 171 -6.38 5.99 -5.80
C PRO A 171 -7.49 5.32 -5.02
N LEU A 172 -7.65 4.05 -5.31
CA LEU A 172 -8.55 3.14 -4.63
C LEU A 172 -7.77 2.33 -3.59
N HIS A 173 -8.51 1.79 -2.63
CA HIS A 173 -7.96 0.99 -1.53
C HIS A 173 -8.74 -0.31 -1.41
N VAL A 174 -8.10 -1.39 -0.98
CA VAL A 174 -8.74 -2.71 -0.85
C VAL A 174 -8.48 -3.28 0.53
N ILE A 175 -9.47 -3.98 1.07
CA ILE A 175 -9.34 -4.75 2.30
C ILE A 175 -9.87 -6.16 2.05
N SER A 176 -9.02 -7.15 2.26
CA SER A 176 -9.36 -8.57 2.16
C SER A 176 -9.91 -9.06 3.50
N LEU A 177 -11.12 -9.59 3.47
CA LEU A 177 -11.85 -10.13 4.61
C LEU A 177 -11.93 -11.66 4.52
N GLY A 178 -11.92 -12.30 5.69
CA GLY A 178 -12.18 -13.73 5.81
C GLY A 178 -11.43 -14.39 6.96
N SER A 179 -11.75 -15.65 7.21
CA SER A 179 -11.21 -16.43 8.33
C SER A 179 -9.69 -16.66 8.23
N SER A 180 -9.03 -16.96 9.35
CA SER A 180 -7.57 -17.19 9.34
C SER A 180 -7.21 -18.42 8.51
N GLY A 181 -6.10 -18.36 7.76
CA GLY A 181 -5.58 -19.50 6.99
C GLY A 181 -6.13 -19.71 5.58
N ILE A 182 -7.14 -18.95 5.15
CA ILE A 182 -7.79 -19.13 3.83
C ILE A 182 -7.05 -18.49 2.64
N GLY A 183 -5.87 -17.90 2.85
CA GLY A 183 -5.09 -17.31 1.75
C GLY A 183 -5.30 -15.82 1.46
N LYS A 184 -5.89 -15.03 2.38
CA LYS A 184 -6.01 -13.55 2.25
C LYS A 184 -4.68 -12.87 1.93
N THR A 185 -3.68 -13.11 2.79
CA THR A 185 -2.34 -12.52 2.66
C THR A 185 -1.67 -13.05 1.40
N HIS A 186 -1.88 -14.33 1.06
CA HIS A 186 -1.36 -14.94 -0.14
C HIS A 186 -1.86 -14.25 -1.42
N LEU A 187 -3.17 -13.99 -1.55
CA LEU A 187 -3.72 -13.25 -2.69
C LEU A 187 -3.09 -11.86 -2.79
N GLN A 188 -3.01 -11.14 -1.66
CA GLN A 188 -2.41 -9.81 -1.61
C GLN A 188 -0.93 -9.80 -2.03
N GLU A 189 -0.12 -10.72 -1.50
CA GLU A 189 1.31 -10.88 -1.82
C GLU A 189 1.53 -11.27 -3.29
N LYS A 190 0.73 -12.19 -3.80
CA LYS A 190 0.87 -12.68 -5.18
C LYS A 190 0.47 -11.63 -6.20
N VAL A 191 -0.59 -10.88 -5.95
CA VAL A 191 -0.98 -9.75 -6.83
C VAL A 191 -0.01 -8.58 -6.66
N SER A 192 0.51 -8.31 -5.45
CA SER A 192 1.50 -7.25 -5.24
C SER A 192 2.83 -7.56 -5.94
N ALA A 193 3.19 -8.83 -6.11
CA ALA A 193 4.38 -9.23 -6.88
C ALA A 193 4.34 -8.78 -8.36
N LEU A 194 3.17 -8.36 -8.87
CA LEU A 194 3.00 -7.78 -10.21
C LEU A 194 3.22 -6.26 -10.25
N ILE A 195 3.46 -5.64 -9.10
CA ILE A 195 3.73 -4.21 -8.93
C ILE A 195 5.24 -4.02 -8.75
N PRO A 196 5.86 -2.98 -9.36
CA PRO A 196 7.30 -2.70 -9.21
C PRO A 196 7.71 -2.57 -7.74
N GLU A 197 8.86 -3.12 -7.36
CA GLU A 197 9.36 -3.07 -5.97
C GLU A 197 9.57 -1.62 -5.51
N GLU A 198 10.05 -0.78 -6.41
CA GLU A 198 10.21 0.65 -6.18
C GLU A 198 8.89 1.39 -5.94
N ASP A 199 7.73 0.78 -6.17
CA ASP A 199 6.41 1.38 -5.98
C ASP A 199 5.66 0.74 -4.79
N LYS A 200 6.25 -0.22 -4.08
CA LYS A 200 5.63 -0.91 -2.95
C LYS A 200 6.25 -0.50 -1.61
N LEU A 201 5.45 -0.60 -0.56
CA LEU A 201 5.87 -0.54 0.83
C LEU A 201 5.15 -1.65 1.58
N GLU A 202 5.89 -2.71 1.92
CA GLU A 202 5.39 -3.87 2.66
C GLU A 202 5.61 -3.65 4.15
N ILE A 203 4.52 -3.77 4.92
CA ILE A 203 4.49 -3.39 6.33
C ILE A 203 3.84 -4.51 7.13
N THR A 204 4.67 -5.25 7.85
CA THR A 204 4.21 -6.29 8.80
C THR A 204 3.73 -5.65 10.11
N THR A 205 4.45 -4.66 10.63
CA THR A 205 4.09 -3.91 11.84
C THR A 205 4.50 -2.45 11.69
N LEU A 206 3.69 -1.54 12.23
CA LEU A 206 3.99 -0.12 12.19
C LEU A 206 3.57 0.55 13.49
N SER A 207 4.49 1.34 14.07
CA SER A 207 4.11 2.22 15.18
C SER A 207 3.17 3.31 14.68
N GLY A 208 2.22 3.76 15.52
CA GLY A 208 1.23 4.78 15.14
C GLY A 208 1.82 6.09 14.59
N ASN A 209 3.12 6.33 14.81
CA ASN A 209 3.81 7.54 14.38
C ASN A 209 4.70 7.37 13.15
N ALA A 210 5.04 6.16 12.73
CA ALA A 210 6.05 5.97 11.68
C ALA A 210 5.65 6.60 10.34
N LEU A 211 4.36 6.63 10.02
CA LEU A 211 3.85 7.26 8.78
C LEU A 211 4.20 8.75 8.66
N TYR A 212 4.41 9.46 9.77
CA TYR A 212 4.77 10.88 9.75
C TYR A 212 6.26 11.15 9.54
N TYR A 213 7.11 10.12 9.63
CA TYR A 213 8.56 10.26 9.52
C TYR A 213 9.11 9.90 8.14
N PHE A 214 8.24 9.47 7.20
CA PHE A 214 8.61 9.37 5.79
C PHE A 214 8.94 10.75 5.21
N GLY A 215 9.80 10.78 4.19
CA GLY A 215 10.06 11.98 3.42
C GLY A 215 8.79 12.54 2.79
N GLN A 216 8.75 13.85 2.54
CA GLN A 216 7.53 14.56 2.12
C GLN A 216 6.85 13.92 0.90
N GLN A 217 7.61 13.45 -0.09
CA GLN A 217 7.05 12.81 -1.30
C GLN A 217 7.32 11.32 -1.37
N GLU A 218 7.87 10.71 -0.33
CA GLU A 218 8.34 9.32 -0.35
C GLU A 218 7.19 8.32 -0.57
N LEU A 219 6.00 8.64 -0.06
CA LEU A 219 4.81 7.80 -0.21
C LEU A 219 4.03 8.07 -1.51
N ARG A 220 4.42 9.05 -2.32
CA ARG A 220 3.67 9.42 -3.52
C ARG A 220 3.64 8.28 -4.54
N ASN A 221 2.43 7.93 -4.97
CA ASN A 221 2.13 6.82 -5.88
C ASN A 221 2.60 5.45 -5.38
N LYS A 222 2.82 5.28 -4.06
CA LYS A 222 3.18 3.99 -3.47
C LYS A 222 1.94 3.14 -3.16
N LEU A 223 2.12 1.82 -3.25
CA LEU A 223 1.21 0.82 -2.72
C LEU A 223 1.69 0.41 -1.32
N ILE A 224 0.90 0.76 -0.31
CA ILE A 224 1.13 0.35 1.08
C ILE A 224 0.40 -0.97 1.32
N LEU A 225 1.15 -2.03 1.64
CA LEU A 225 0.64 -3.37 1.90
C LEU A 225 0.74 -3.65 3.40
N ILE A 226 -0.41 -3.88 4.02
CA ILE A 226 -0.50 -4.21 5.45
C ILE A 226 -0.93 -5.67 5.56
N GLU A 227 -0.07 -6.52 6.11
CA GLU A 227 -0.35 -7.96 6.21
C GLU A 227 -1.48 -8.24 7.21
N ASP A 228 -1.49 -7.55 8.34
CA ASP A 228 -2.53 -7.70 9.36
C ASP A 228 -2.99 -6.34 9.91
N LEU A 229 -4.20 -5.92 9.52
CA LEU A 229 -4.84 -4.72 10.04
C LEU A 229 -5.24 -4.84 11.51
N ASP A 230 -5.40 -6.06 12.03
CA ASP A 230 -5.85 -6.28 13.41
C ASP A 230 -4.74 -5.91 14.41
N GLY A 231 -3.47 -6.06 14.02
CA GLY A 231 -2.30 -5.60 14.78
C GLY A 231 -1.91 -4.14 14.54
N ALA A 232 -2.56 -3.43 13.62
CA ALA A 232 -2.17 -2.09 13.17
C ALA A 232 -3.19 -0.98 13.55
N GLU A 233 -3.95 -1.17 14.63
CA GLU A 233 -5.04 -0.25 15.02
C GLU A 233 -4.60 1.21 15.19
N GLU A 234 -3.42 1.45 15.78
CA GLU A 234 -2.86 2.80 15.99
C GLU A 234 -2.59 3.57 14.69
N VAL A 235 -2.46 2.84 13.58
CA VAL A 235 -2.06 3.36 12.26
C VAL A 235 -3.28 3.65 11.38
N LEU A 236 -4.44 3.11 11.74
CA LEU A 236 -5.69 3.29 10.99
C LEU A 236 -6.09 4.76 10.86
N TYR A 237 -5.83 5.58 11.89
CA TYR A 237 -6.12 7.01 11.84
C TYR A 237 -5.26 7.75 10.80
N PRO A 238 -3.90 7.71 10.87
CA PRO A 238 -3.07 8.31 9.83
C PRO A 238 -3.38 7.78 8.42
N LEU A 239 -3.65 6.47 8.27
CA LEU A 239 -4.03 5.89 6.99
C LEU A 239 -5.34 6.48 6.47
N ARG A 240 -6.36 6.63 7.32
CA ARG A 240 -7.61 7.27 6.91
C ARG A 240 -7.42 8.69 6.41
N GLU A 241 -6.57 9.45 7.07
CA GLU A 241 -6.27 10.84 6.71
C GLU A 241 -5.53 10.90 5.37
N ILE A 242 -4.48 10.08 5.17
CA ILE A 242 -3.74 10.09 3.88
C ILE A 242 -4.59 9.58 2.72
N LYS A 243 -5.49 8.60 2.94
CA LYS A 243 -6.47 8.14 1.95
C LYS A 243 -7.43 9.25 1.51
N SER A 244 -7.89 10.07 2.46
CA SER A 244 -8.94 11.07 2.20
C SER A 244 -8.38 12.40 1.73
N LYS A 245 -7.29 12.87 2.35
CA LYS A 245 -6.71 14.20 2.12
C LYS A 245 -5.49 14.18 1.22
N LYS A 246 -4.99 12.99 0.84
CA LYS A 246 -3.75 12.79 0.07
C LYS A 246 -2.52 13.41 0.73
N ARG A 247 -2.59 13.74 2.03
CA ARG A 247 -1.52 14.32 2.82
C ARG A 247 -1.83 14.15 4.30
N ILE A 248 -0.80 13.91 5.10
CA ILE A 248 -0.85 13.92 6.56
C ILE A 248 0.17 14.90 7.11
N THR A 249 -0.14 15.46 8.27
CA THR A 249 0.74 16.42 8.94
C THR A 249 0.74 16.14 10.42
N LYS A 250 1.92 16.24 11.03
CA LYS A 250 2.08 16.14 12.49
C LYS A 250 3.06 17.18 12.99
N GLN A 251 2.64 17.89 14.04
CA GLN A 251 3.51 18.76 14.80
C GLN A 251 4.25 17.96 15.84
N VAL A 252 5.58 18.03 15.81
CA VAL A 252 6.45 17.44 16.83
C VAL A 252 7.35 18.53 17.39
N VAL A 253 7.62 18.45 18.69
CA VAL A 253 8.57 19.34 19.34
C VAL A 253 9.93 18.66 19.32
N ILE A 254 10.88 19.27 18.61
CA ILE A 254 12.26 18.81 18.57
C ILE A 254 13.05 19.75 19.47
N LYS A 255 13.79 19.17 20.43
CA LYS A 255 14.76 19.93 21.21
C LYS A 255 16.03 20.06 20.42
N ASN A 256 16.49 21.28 20.20
CA ASN A 256 17.82 21.49 19.64
C ASN A 256 18.90 21.17 20.70
N THR A 257 20.16 21.13 20.28
CA THR A 257 21.33 20.86 21.14
C THR A 257 21.44 21.82 22.31
N LYS A 258 20.88 23.03 22.17
CA LYS A 258 20.88 24.10 23.18
C LYS A 258 19.74 23.95 24.21
N GLY A 259 18.90 22.92 24.09
CA GLY A 259 17.79 22.66 24.99
C GLY A 259 16.52 23.46 24.69
N GLU A 260 16.53 24.27 23.62
CA GLU A 260 15.38 25.04 23.17
C GLU A 260 14.44 24.13 22.37
N THR A 261 13.15 24.22 22.67
CA THR A 261 12.10 23.49 21.97
C THR A 261 11.69 24.24 20.71
N ARG A 262 11.85 23.60 19.55
CA ARG A 262 11.33 24.10 18.27
C ARG A 262 10.25 23.15 17.77
N THR A 263 9.09 23.70 17.43
CA THR A 263 8.00 22.94 16.80
C THR A 263 8.32 22.75 15.32
N VAL A 264 8.39 21.50 14.87
CA VAL A 264 8.59 21.12 13.47
C VAL A 264 7.31 20.47 12.95
N ASN A 265 6.91 20.89 11.74
CA ASN A 265 5.79 20.27 11.02
C ASN A 265 6.34 19.16 10.13
N LEU A 266 6.05 17.91 10.48
CA LEU A 266 6.28 16.77 9.59
C LEU A 266 5.11 16.69 8.62
N VAL A 267 5.39 16.72 7.32
CA VAL A 267 4.38 16.65 6.26
C VAL A 267 4.74 15.48 5.35
N VAL A 268 3.77 14.61 5.09
CA VAL A 268 3.90 13.50 4.16
C VAL A 268 2.76 13.54 3.16
N GLU A 269 3.10 13.55 1.88
CA GLU A 269 2.21 13.67 0.74
C GLU A 269 1.98 12.29 0.11
N GLY A 270 0.74 12.06 -0.30
CA GLY A 270 0.36 11.00 -1.21
C GLY A 270 0.28 11.54 -2.65
N PRO A 271 -0.60 10.98 -3.49
CA PRO A 271 -1.60 9.96 -3.15
C PRO A 271 -0.98 8.56 -2.96
N VAL A 272 -1.63 7.70 -2.18
CA VAL A 272 -1.21 6.30 -1.93
C VAL A 272 -2.34 5.34 -2.28
N SER A 273 -2.04 4.10 -2.67
CA SER A 273 -2.99 3.00 -2.60
C SER A 273 -2.68 2.16 -1.36
N VAL A 274 -3.71 1.62 -0.71
CA VAL A 274 -3.54 0.86 0.55
C VAL A 274 -4.29 -0.44 0.40
N ALA A 275 -3.59 -1.53 0.64
CA ALA A 275 -4.15 -2.87 0.76
C ALA A 275 -3.97 -3.36 2.19
N GLY A 276 -4.96 -4.05 2.73
CA GLY A 276 -4.82 -4.71 4.01
C GLY A 276 -5.63 -5.99 4.12
N CYS A 277 -5.18 -6.91 4.96
CA CYS A 277 -5.96 -8.08 5.33
C CYS A 277 -6.43 -7.97 6.78
N THR A 278 -7.61 -8.51 7.09
CA THR A 278 -8.12 -8.59 8.48
C THR A 278 -8.85 -9.91 8.68
N THR A 279 -8.77 -10.44 9.90
CA THR A 279 -9.53 -11.62 10.33
C THR A 279 -10.89 -11.24 10.93
N LYS A 280 -11.12 -9.95 11.21
CA LYS A 280 -12.38 -9.46 11.73
C LYS A 280 -13.47 -9.57 10.65
N GLU A 281 -14.61 -10.13 11.04
CA GLU A 281 -15.79 -10.22 10.16
C GLU A 281 -16.44 -8.86 9.88
N SER A 282 -16.09 -7.84 10.66
CA SER A 282 -16.53 -6.47 10.47
C SER A 282 -15.41 -5.50 10.84
N LEU A 283 -15.09 -4.58 9.94
CA LEU A 283 -14.17 -3.49 10.20
C LEU A 283 -14.92 -2.28 10.74
N TYR A 284 -14.22 -1.38 11.44
CA TYR A 284 -14.76 -0.08 11.80
C TYR A 284 -15.33 0.62 10.54
N GLU A 285 -16.59 1.03 10.63
CA GLU A 285 -17.41 1.47 9.51
C GLU A 285 -16.74 2.55 8.67
N ASP A 286 -16.00 3.45 9.33
CA ASP A 286 -15.33 4.55 8.66
C ASP A 286 -14.18 4.08 7.74
N ASN A 287 -13.46 3.02 8.11
CA ASN A 287 -12.39 2.42 7.30
C ASN A 287 -12.95 1.53 6.19
N ALA A 288 -13.98 0.75 6.51
CA ALA A 288 -14.63 -0.16 5.57
C ALA A 288 -15.22 0.61 4.38
N ASN A 289 -15.85 1.74 4.67
CA ASN A 289 -16.50 2.58 3.65
C ASN A 289 -15.53 3.37 2.76
N ARG A 290 -14.22 3.39 3.05
CA ARG A 290 -13.18 4.01 2.20
C ARG A 290 -12.39 3.00 1.37
N SER A 291 -12.73 1.72 1.49
CA SER A 291 -12.03 0.66 0.78
C SER A 291 -13.04 -0.23 0.05
N PHE A 292 -12.55 -0.97 -0.93
CA PHE A 292 -13.24 -2.09 -1.55
C PHE A 292 -13.05 -3.28 -0.62
N LEU A 293 -14.17 -3.84 -0.16
CA LEU A 293 -14.15 -5.01 0.70
C LEU A 293 -14.27 -6.22 -0.22
N ILE A 294 -13.22 -7.03 -0.26
CA ILE A 294 -13.22 -8.29 -0.98
C ILE A 294 -13.25 -9.42 0.02
N PHE A 295 -13.99 -10.47 -0.31
CA PHE A 295 -14.06 -11.69 0.49
C PHE A 295 -13.37 -12.77 -0.30
N ILE A 296 -12.51 -13.53 0.37
CA ILE A 296 -11.84 -14.68 -0.24
C ILE A 296 -12.87 -15.78 -0.47
N ASP A 297 -12.73 -16.46 -1.59
CA ASP A 297 -13.51 -17.62 -1.98
C ASP A 297 -13.09 -18.83 -1.12
N GLU A 298 -13.97 -19.21 -0.19
CA GLU A 298 -13.81 -20.37 0.70
C GLU A 298 -14.50 -21.63 0.12
N SER A 299 -14.74 -21.69 -1.21
CA SER A 299 -15.37 -22.84 -1.85
C SER A 299 -14.42 -24.03 -2.01
N GLU A 300 -14.97 -25.24 -1.95
CA GLU A 300 -14.21 -26.48 -2.17
C GLU A 300 -13.56 -26.53 -3.56
N ALA A 301 -14.19 -25.92 -4.56
CA ALA A 301 -13.64 -25.82 -5.92
C ALA A 301 -12.37 -24.94 -5.97
N GLN A 302 -12.35 -23.86 -5.19
CA GLN A 302 -11.18 -23.00 -5.07
C GLN A 302 -10.05 -23.71 -4.30
N ASP A 303 -10.39 -24.40 -3.22
CA ASP A 303 -9.42 -25.20 -2.46
C ASP A 303 -8.76 -26.28 -3.34
N GLU A 304 -9.55 -26.99 -4.16
CA GLU A 304 -9.01 -28.03 -5.06
C GLU A 304 -8.06 -27.42 -6.11
N LYS A 305 -8.42 -26.28 -6.72
CA LYS A 305 -7.53 -25.56 -7.65
C LYS A 305 -6.19 -25.21 -7.02
N ILE A 306 -6.20 -24.73 -5.77
CA ILE A 306 -4.98 -24.40 -5.03
C ILE A 306 -4.16 -25.65 -4.76
N MET A 307 -4.79 -26.73 -4.27
CA MET A 307 -4.10 -27.98 -3.97
C MET A 307 -3.54 -28.66 -5.23
N GLU A 308 -4.25 -28.63 -6.35
CA GLU A 308 -3.77 -29.09 -7.65
C GLU A 308 -2.49 -28.36 -8.06
N TYR A 309 -2.48 -27.03 -7.93
CA TYR A 309 -1.29 -26.24 -8.22
C TYR A 309 -0.13 -26.58 -7.31
N GLN A 310 -0.35 -26.69 -5.99
CA GLN A 310 0.69 -27.08 -5.03
C GLN A 310 1.30 -28.44 -5.36
N ARG A 311 0.46 -29.43 -5.74
CA ARG A 311 0.92 -30.75 -6.20
C ARG A 311 1.71 -30.64 -7.51
N ALA A 312 1.26 -29.83 -8.47
CA ALA A 312 1.97 -29.62 -9.74
C ALA A 312 3.32 -28.92 -9.53
N GLU A 313 3.39 -27.94 -8.63
CA GLU A 313 4.62 -27.25 -8.26
C GLU A 313 5.61 -28.21 -7.59
N SER A 314 5.14 -28.99 -6.61
CA SER A 314 5.98 -30.01 -5.94
C SER A 314 6.46 -31.10 -6.91
N ALA A 315 5.66 -31.44 -7.92
CA ALA A 315 6.03 -32.37 -8.99
C ALA A 315 6.98 -31.76 -10.04
N GLY A 316 7.35 -30.48 -9.94
CA GLY A 316 8.22 -29.81 -10.90
C GLY A 316 7.60 -29.55 -12.27
N ARG A 317 6.27 -29.56 -12.38
CA ARG A 317 5.54 -29.32 -13.64
C ARG A 317 5.29 -27.84 -13.92
N ILE A 318 5.57 -26.98 -12.96
CA ILE A 318 5.37 -25.53 -13.07
C ILE A 318 6.67 -24.88 -13.54
N ASP A 319 6.60 -24.15 -14.66
CA ASP A 319 7.70 -23.34 -15.16
C ASP A 319 7.79 -22.03 -14.37
N LYS A 320 8.63 -22.02 -13.33
CA LYS A 320 8.87 -20.84 -12.50
C LYS A 320 9.54 -19.69 -13.26
N VAL A 321 10.31 -19.99 -14.31
CA VAL A 321 10.99 -18.97 -15.10
C VAL A 321 9.96 -18.20 -15.92
N ALA A 322 9.05 -18.91 -16.58
CA ALA A 322 7.95 -18.28 -17.31
C ALA A 322 7.06 -17.42 -16.39
N GLN A 323 6.76 -17.90 -15.18
CA GLN A 323 6.00 -17.12 -14.18
C GLN A 323 6.71 -15.80 -13.82
N GLN A 324 8.02 -15.85 -13.56
CA GLN A 324 8.82 -14.68 -13.22
C GLN A 324 8.93 -13.70 -14.37
N GLN A 325 9.11 -14.19 -15.61
CA GLN A 325 9.14 -13.35 -16.81
C GLN A 325 7.82 -12.61 -16.99
N LEU A 326 6.70 -13.30 -16.82
CA LEU A 326 5.38 -12.69 -16.92
C LEU A 326 5.16 -11.66 -15.81
N ALA A 327 5.53 -11.97 -14.57
CA ALA A 327 5.48 -11.01 -13.46
C ALA A 327 6.34 -9.75 -13.75
N GLU A 328 7.53 -9.90 -14.34
CA GLU A 328 8.36 -8.76 -14.74
C GLU A 328 7.71 -7.95 -15.89
N GLN A 329 7.06 -8.61 -16.85
CA GLN A 329 6.27 -7.94 -17.88
C GLN A 329 5.16 -7.09 -17.25
N PHE A 330 4.47 -7.62 -16.23
CA PHE A 330 3.48 -6.86 -15.45
C PHE A 330 4.08 -5.63 -14.76
N LYS A 331 5.27 -5.76 -14.15
CA LYS A 331 5.99 -4.62 -13.55
C LYS A 331 6.37 -3.59 -14.62
N ASN A 332 6.82 -4.03 -15.80
CA ASN A 332 7.14 -3.15 -16.92
C ASN A 332 5.89 -2.40 -17.45
N MET A 333 4.74 -3.08 -17.58
CA MET A 333 3.46 -2.44 -17.87
C MET A 333 3.12 -1.37 -16.85
N GLN A 334 3.26 -1.69 -15.56
CA GLN A 334 3.03 -0.72 -14.49
C GLN A 334 3.92 0.51 -14.62
N ARG A 335 5.21 0.35 -14.96
CA ARG A 335 6.17 1.46 -15.12
C ARG A 335 5.78 2.40 -16.26
N ILE A 336 5.33 1.88 -17.40
CA ILE A 336 5.00 2.71 -18.57
C ILE A 336 3.65 3.44 -18.47
N LEU A 337 2.74 3.04 -17.56
CA LEU A 337 1.48 3.77 -17.36
C LEU A 337 1.76 5.20 -16.90
N ARG A 338 1.21 6.17 -17.64
CA ARG A 338 1.40 7.60 -17.38
C ARG A 338 0.19 8.16 -16.64
N PRO A 339 0.39 9.11 -15.71
CA PRO A 339 -0.72 9.89 -15.16
C PRO A 339 -1.47 10.61 -16.29
N VAL A 340 -2.80 10.44 -16.35
CA VAL A 340 -3.67 11.07 -17.34
C VAL A 340 -5.02 11.37 -16.70
N THR A 341 -5.62 12.51 -17.06
CA THR A 341 -6.97 12.87 -16.62
C THR A 341 -7.99 12.00 -17.34
N ILE A 342 -9.02 11.58 -16.61
CA ILE A 342 -10.07 10.70 -17.14
C ILE A 342 -11.38 11.43 -17.05
N ARG A 343 -12.09 11.53 -18.18
CA ARG A 343 -13.43 12.09 -18.24
C ARG A 343 -14.40 10.96 -18.55
N ASN A 344 -15.39 10.79 -17.69
CA ASN A 344 -16.44 9.80 -17.89
C ASN A 344 -17.71 10.50 -18.44
N PRO A 345 -17.93 10.52 -19.76
CA PRO A 345 -19.09 11.20 -20.35
C PRO A 345 -20.42 10.55 -19.98
N TYR A 346 -20.39 9.34 -19.41
CA TYR A 346 -21.58 8.60 -19.00
C TYR A 346 -21.89 8.75 -17.51
N ALA A 347 -21.03 9.42 -16.73
CA ALA A 347 -21.11 9.47 -15.27
C ALA A 347 -22.48 9.91 -14.73
N GLU A 348 -23.12 10.90 -15.36
CA GLU A 348 -24.40 11.45 -14.92
C GLU A 348 -25.57 10.47 -15.06
N TYR A 349 -25.46 9.51 -15.98
CA TYR A 349 -26.48 8.50 -16.27
C TYR A 349 -26.30 7.21 -15.47
N LEU A 350 -25.13 7.04 -14.85
CA LEU A 350 -24.83 5.87 -14.04
C LEU A 350 -25.56 5.95 -12.69
N ARG A 351 -26.16 4.83 -12.29
CA ARG A 351 -26.89 4.68 -11.03
C ARG A 351 -26.52 3.37 -10.34
N ILE A 352 -26.33 3.41 -9.03
CA ILE A 352 -26.17 2.20 -8.22
C ILE A 352 -27.55 1.74 -7.69
N PRO A 353 -27.71 0.46 -7.32
CA PRO A 353 -28.93 -0.03 -6.68
C PRO A 353 -29.22 0.74 -5.38
N SER A 354 -30.51 0.98 -5.11
CA SER A 354 -30.96 1.73 -3.92
C SER A 354 -30.73 0.98 -2.61
N GLU A 355 -30.56 -0.33 -2.65
CA GLU A 355 -30.37 -1.19 -1.47
C GLU A 355 -28.93 -1.11 -0.92
N VAL A 356 -27.98 -0.55 -1.68
CA VAL A 356 -26.59 -0.48 -1.25
C VAL A 356 -26.46 0.43 -0.03
N PHE A 357 -25.81 -0.06 1.03
CA PHE A 357 -25.47 0.77 2.18
C PHE A 357 -24.54 1.92 1.77
N LYS A 358 -24.80 3.09 2.38
CA LYS A 358 -24.03 4.33 2.19
C LYS A 358 -23.89 4.70 0.69
N PRO A 359 -25.03 4.92 0.00
CA PRO A 359 -25.06 5.04 -1.46
C PRO A 359 -24.14 6.15 -2.01
N ARG A 360 -23.94 7.25 -1.26
CA ARG A 360 -23.03 8.33 -1.66
C ARG A 360 -21.58 7.88 -1.83
N ARG A 361 -21.03 7.13 -0.86
CA ARG A 361 -19.64 6.64 -0.93
C ARG A 361 -19.50 5.52 -1.95
N THR A 362 -20.49 4.62 -2.02
CA THR A 362 -20.48 3.56 -3.02
C THR A 362 -20.54 4.11 -4.44
N ASN A 363 -21.34 5.15 -4.69
CA ASN A 363 -21.40 5.80 -5.99
C ASN A 363 -20.05 6.41 -6.38
N ALA A 364 -19.38 7.09 -5.43
CA ALA A 364 -18.04 7.63 -5.67
C ALA A 364 -17.01 6.52 -5.99
N HIS A 365 -17.05 5.40 -5.25
CA HIS A 365 -16.20 4.23 -5.54
C HIS A 365 -16.51 3.62 -6.90
N TYR A 366 -17.78 3.52 -7.27
CA TYR A 366 -18.21 2.96 -8.55
C TYR A 366 -17.66 3.77 -9.73
N LEU A 367 -17.83 5.10 -9.71
CA LEU A 367 -17.29 6.00 -10.73
C LEU A 367 -15.75 5.94 -10.76
N ALA A 368 -15.10 6.02 -9.60
CA ALA A 368 -13.65 5.98 -9.51
C ALA A 368 -13.06 4.64 -9.98
N PHE A 369 -13.78 3.53 -9.83
CA PHE A 369 -13.38 2.22 -10.35
C PHE A 369 -13.53 2.12 -11.87
N ILE A 370 -14.62 2.62 -12.45
CA ILE A 370 -14.76 2.73 -13.92
C ILE A 370 -13.60 3.53 -14.52
N GLU A 371 -13.26 4.64 -13.87
CA GLU A 371 -12.12 5.45 -14.31
C GLU A 371 -10.78 4.71 -14.09
N ALA A 372 -10.63 3.87 -13.07
CA ALA A 372 -9.43 3.03 -12.91
C ALA A 372 -9.32 1.96 -14.02
N VAL A 373 -10.44 1.39 -14.46
CA VAL A 373 -10.49 0.51 -15.64
C VAL A 373 -10.09 1.30 -16.90
N THR A 374 -10.65 2.50 -17.09
CA THR A 374 -10.30 3.38 -18.22
C THR A 374 -8.81 3.75 -18.21
N PHE A 375 -8.24 4.02 -17.02
CA PHE A 375 -6.82 4.32 -16.84
C PHE A 375 -5.91 3.18 -17.30
N TYR A 376 -6.30 1.95 -17.01
CA TYR A 376 -5.55 0.77 -17.42
C TYR A 376 -5.57 0.59 -18.94
N HIS A 377 -6.69 0.94 -19.58
CA HIS A 377 -6.84 0.96 -21.03
C HIS A 377 -6.23 2.19 -21.71
N GLN A 378 -5.43 3.04 -21.04
CA GLN A 378 -4.97 4.31 -21.61
C GLN A 378 -4.30 4.20 -23.00
N TYR A 379 -3.63 3.07 -23.29
CA TYR A 379 -2.99 2.81 -24.59
C TYR A 379 -3.95 2.34 -25.70
N GLN A 380 -5.24 2.23 -25.39
CA GLN A 380 -6.34 1.90 -26.31
C GLN A 380 -7.36 3.04 -26.43
N ARG A 381 -7.08 4.19 -25.82
CA ARG A 381 -7.99 5.34 -25.81
C ARG A 381 -7.34 6.47 -26.59
N GLU A 382 -8.18 7.18 -27.34
CA GLU A 382 -7.75 8.40 -28.00
C GLU A 382 -7.51 9.48 -26.94
N THR A 383 -6.40 10.19 -27.13
CA THR A 383 -6.00 11.29 -26.25
C THR A 383 -6.58 12.58 -26.81
N GLU A 384 -7.36 13.27 -25.99
CA GLU A 384 -7.96 14.56 -26.33
C GLU A 384 -7.34 15.67 -25.48
N ALA A 385 -7.38 16.90 -25.99
CA ALA A 385 -6.93 18.08 -25.27
C ALA A 385 -8.10 19.06 -25.12
N ASP A 386 -8.30 19.55 -23.90
CA ASP A 386 -9.33 20.54 -23.64
C ASP A 386 -9.02 21.86 -24.37
N SER A 387 -9.94 22.33 -25.20
CA SER A 387 -9.76 23.54 -26.00
C SER A 387 -9.54 24.82 -25.18
N GLN A 388 -9.96 24.85 -23.91
CA GLN A 388 -9.84 26.02 -23.05
C GLN A 388 -8.64 25.93 -22.11
N THR A 389 -8.40 24.76 -21.50
CA THR A 389 -7.34 24.60 -20.49
C THR A 389 -6.06 23.99 -21.03
N GLY A 390 -6.10 23.35 -22.21
CA GLY A 390 -5.00 22.55 -22.75
C GLY A 390 -4.74 21.24 -22.00
N GLU A 391 -5.61 20.88 -21.04
CA GLU A 391 -5.47 19.66 -20.26
C GLU A 391 -5.69 18.42 -21.13
N VAL A 392 -4.76 17.46 -21.06
CA VAL A 392 -4.80 16.21 -21.80
C VAL A 392 -5.62 15.17 -21.02
N TYR A 393 -6.63 14.59 -21.67
CA TYR A 393 -7.50 13.59 -21.04
C TYR A 393 -7.85 12.44 -22.00
N ILE A 394 -8.32 11.33 -21.41
CA ILE A 394 -8.92 10.21 -22.13
C ILE A 394 -10.36 10.00 -21.68
N ASN A 395 -11.21 9.53 -22.60
CA ASN A 395 -12.63 9.30 -22.34
C ASN A 395 -12.91 7.85 -21.95
N THR A 396 -13.74 7.66 -20.92
CA THR A 396 -14.33 6.36 -20.59
C THR A 396 -15.22 5.87 -21.72
N THR A 397 -15.12 4.58 -22.04
CA THR A 397 -15.95 3.90 -23.04
C THR A 397 -17.03 3.04 -22.38
N LEU A 398 -17.99 2.55 -23.18
CA LEU A 398 -19.01 1.62 -22.68
C LEU A 398 -18.41 0.25 -22.31
N GLU A 399 -17.31 -0.15 -22.96
CA GLU A 399 -16.57 -1.38 -22.63
C GLU A 399 -15.94 -1.26 -21.23
N ASP A 400 -15.35 -0.11 -20.90
CA ASP A 400 -14.79 0.14 -19.56
C ASP A 400 -15.86 0.01 -18.47
N ILE A 401 -17.08 0.50 -18.73
CA ILE A 401 -18.22 0.40 -17.81
C ILE A 401 -18.69 -1.04 -17.68
N GLU A 402 -18.75 -1.79 -18.78
CA GLU A 402 -19.15 -3.20 -18.79
C GLU A 402 -18.18 -4.06 -17.99
N GLU A 403 -16.88 -3.89 -18.21
CA GLU A 403 -15.83 -4.59 -17.46
C GLU A 403 -15.83 -4.19 -15.96
N ALA A 404 -16.00 -2.90 -15.67
CA ALA A 404 -16.16 -2.44 -14.29
C ALA A 404 -17.40 -3.07 -13.61
N ASN A 405 -18.53 -3.16 -14.31
CA ASN A 405 -19.76 -3.76 -13.78
C ASN A 405 -19.57 -5.24 -13.44
N LYS A 406 -18.89 -6.01 -14.30
CA LYS A 406 -18.60 -7.43 -14.06
C LYS A 406 -17.82 -7.62 -12.77
N LEU A 407 -16.75 -6.84 -12.56
CA LEU A 407 -15.91 -6.93 -11.36
C LEU A 407 -16.59 -6.36 -10.11
N MET A 408 -17.41 -5.33 -10.26
CA MET A 408 -18.08 -4.66 -9.14
C MET A 408 -19.32 -5.37 -8.62
N LYS A 409 -19.89 -6.28 -9.41
CA LYS A 409 -21.14 -6.98 -9.06
C LYS A 409 -21.06 -7.61 -7.68
N GLU A 410 -20.00 -8.37 -7.40
CA GLU A 410 -19.85 -9.02 -6.10
C GLU A 410 -19.64 -8.01 -4.97
N VAL A 411 -18.82 -6.98 -5.18
CA VAL A 411 -18.58 -5.92 -4.19
C VAL A 411 -19.89 -5.19 -3.83
N LEU A 412 -20.72 -4.87 -4.82
CA LEU A 412 -22.02 -4.21 -4.62
C LEU A 412 -23.02 -5.13 -3.91
N LEU A 413 -23.03 -6.42 -4.24
CA LEU A 413 -23.88 -7.40 -3.58
C LEU A 413 -23.56 -7.50 -2.10
N ARG A 414 -22.27 -7.56 -1.74
CA ARG A 414 -21.84 -7.58 -0.34
C ARG A 414 -22.16 -6.28 0.38
N LYS A 415 -22.04 -5.13 -0.29
CA LYS A 415 -22.43 -3.82 0.26
C LYS A 415 -23.94 -3.61 0.35
N SER A 416 -24.75 -4.53 -0.15
CA SER A 416 -26.22 -4.52 -0.04
C SER A 416 -26.72 -5.66 0.84
N ASP A 417 -25.81 -6.44 1.45
CA ASP A 417 -26.14 -7.59 2.28
C ASP A 417 -26.18 -7.18 3.75
N ASP A 418 -27.35 -7.30 4.37
CA ASP A 418 -27.56 -7.08 5.79
C ASP A 418 -26.75 -8.06 6.68
N LEU A 419 -26.34 -9.20 6.12
CA LEU A 419 -25.51 -10.18 6.79
C LEU A 419 -24.02 -9.97 6.50
N ASN A 420 -23.18 -10.18 7.52
CA ASN A 420 -21.75 -10.29 7.28
C ASN A 420 -21.42 -11.55 6.44
N GLY A 421 -20.24 -11.55 5.81
CA GLY A 421 -19.85 -12.62 4.86
C GLY A 421 -19.92 -14.03 5.46
N ALA A 422 -19.48 -14.21 6.72
CA ALA A 422 -19.48 -15.49 7.38
C ALA A 422 -20.90 -16.01 7.70
N THR A 423 -21.80 -15.11 8.12
CA THR A 423 -23.21 -15.45 8.38
C THR A 423 -23.93 -15.78 7.08
N ARG A 424 -23.66 -15.03 6.00
CA ARG A 424 -24.20 -15.32 4.67
C ARG A 424 -23.74 -16.69 4.16
N ASN A 425 -22.43 -16.98 4.23
CA ASN A 425 -21.89 -18.28 3.81
C ASN A 425 -22.52 -19.43 4.63
N TYR A 426 -22.62 -19.29 5.95
CA TYR A 426 -23.33 -20.26 6.80
C TYR A 426 -24.79 -20.47 6.37
N PHE A 427 -25.51 -19.40 6.03
CA PHE A 427 -26.91 -19.49 5.62
C PHE A 427 -27.09 -20.20 4.28
N GLU A 428 -26.23 -19.92 3.30
CA GLU A 428 -26.27 -20.60 2.00
C GLU A 428 -25.95 -22.09 2.15
N ARG A 429 -24.90 -22.45 2.90
CA ARG A 429 -24.58 -23.87 3.20
C ARG A 429 -25.70 -24.58 3.96
N LEU A 430 -26.38 -23.88 4.87
CA LEU A 430 -27.53 -24.40 5.59
C LEU A 430 -28.70 -24.70 4.63
N LYS A 431 -29.00 -23.80 3.69
CA LYS A 431 -30.03 -24.00 2.67
C LYS A 431 -29.69 -25.17 1.74
N GLU A 432 -28.45 -25.24 1.28
CA GLU A 432 -27.97 -26.35 0.44
C GLU A 432 -28.11 -27.70 1.14
N TRP A 433 -27.67 -27.81 2.39
CA TRP A 433 -27.80 -29.02 3.19
C TRP A 433 -29.26 -29.41 3.44
N MET A 434 -30.13 -28.43 3.75
CA MET A 434 -31.56 -28.70 3.91
C MET A 434 -32.19 -29.22 2.62
N LYS A 435 -31.80 -28.67 1.47
CA LYS A 435 -32.27 -29.10 0.15
C LYS A 435 -31.74 -30.49 -0.24
N SER A 436 -30.47 -30.78 0.02
CA SER A 436 -29.88 -32.09 -0.30
C SER A 436 -30.47 -33.23 0.51
N GLU A 437 -30.92 -32.94 1.73
CA GLU A 437 -31.49 -33.91 2.66
C GLU A 437 -33.03 -33.90 2.69
N ASP A 438 -33.67 -33.09 1.84
CA ASP A 438 -35.12 -32.89 1.77
C ASP A 438 -35.77 -32.56 3.14
N LYS A 439 -35.14 -31.64 3.88
CA LYS A 439 -35.55 -31.23 5.23
C LYS A 439 -36.24 -29.86 5.20
N ASN A 440 -37.44 -29.80 5.78
CA ASN A 440 -38.15 -28.55 6.01
C ASN A 440 -37.78 -27.87 7.34
N THR A 441 -37.26 -28.63 8.30
CA THR A 441 -36.86 -28.11 9.61
C THR A 441 -35.54 -28.71 10.08
N PHE A 442 -34.80 -27.97 10.91
CA PHE A 442 -33.53 -28.42 11.48
C PHE A 442 -33.41 -28.03 12.96
N THR A 443 -32.52 -28.72 13.67
CA THR A 443 -32.07 -28.27 15.00
C THR A 443 -30.65 -27.73 14.90
N ASN A 444 -30.27 -26.84 15.83
CA ASN A 444 -28.89 -26.32 15.90
C ASN A 444 -27.85 -27.46 15.97
N VAL A 445 -28.16 -28.55 16.66
CA VAL A 445 -27.25 -29.71 16.77
C VAL A 445 -27.08 -30.39 15.41
N SER A 446 -28.17 -30.71 14.71
CA SER A 446 -28.11 -31.36 13.39
C SER A 446 -27.36 -30.51 12.35
N ALA A 447 -27.65 -29.21 12.27
CA ALA A 447 -26.96 -28.30 11.36
C ALA A 447 -25.48 -28.16 11.72
N ARG A 448 -25.13 -28.16 13.01
CA ARG A 448 -23.73 -28.07 13.45
C ARG A 448 -22.91 -29.29 13.04
N GLN A 449 -23.49 -30.48 13.17
CA GLN A 449 -22.85 -31.74 12.79
C GLN A 449 -22.65 -31.81 11.28
N ALA A 450 -23.66 -31.44 10.51
CA ALA A 450 -23.60 -31.44 9.05
C ALA A 450 -22.59 -30.41 8.50
N LEU A 451 -22.67 -29.17 8.98
CA LEU A 451 -21.89 -28.05 8.45
C LEU A 451 -20.51 -27.89 9.13
N ARG A 452 -20.24 -28.67 10.18
CA ARG A 452 -18.99 -28.65 10.97
C ARG A 452 -18.62 -27.26 11.49
N VAL A 453 -19.60 -26.50 11.97
CA VAL A 453 -19.39 -25.14 12.49
C VAL A 453 -19.16 -25.15 14.00
N ASN A 454 -18.28 -24.29 14.50
CA ASN A 454 -18.11 -24.10 15.94
C ASN A 454 -19.41 -23.62 16.61
N ALA A 455 -19.72 -24.13 17.81
CA ALA A 455 -20.97 -23.83 18.52
C ALA A 455 -21.16 -22.33 18.81
N SER A 456 -20.09 -21.61 19.16
CA SER A 456 -20.14 -20.17 19.44
C SER A 456 -20.42 -19.36 18.18
N ASN A 457 -19.77 -19.70 17.06
CA ASN A 457 -19.99 -19.06 15.77
C ASN A 457 -21.42 -19.29 15.28
N GLN A 458 -21.89 -20.54 15.32
CA GLN A 458 -23.26 -20.89 14.95
C GLN A 458 -24.29 -20.11 15.77
N LYS A 459 -24.08 -19.98 17.09
CA LYS A 459 -24.99 -19.19 17.95
C LYS A 459 -25.11 -17.76 17.45
N ARG A 460 -23.99 -17.10 17.13
CA ARG A 460 -23.98 -15.74 16.61
C ARG A 460 -24.67 -15.65 15.23
N TYR A 461 -24.38 -16.57 14.33
CA TYR A 461 -25.02 -16.60 13.00
C TYR A 461 -26.53 -16.79 13.10
N MET A 462 -26.99 -17.71 13.94
CA MET A 462 -28.42 -17.95 14.15
C MET A 462 -29.13 -16.73 14.76
N ILE A 463 -28.50 -16.00 15.68
CA ILE A 463 -29.08 -14.76 16.22
C ILE A 463 -29.33 -13.77 15.08
N ALA A 464 -28.32 -13.49 14.25
CA ALA A 464 -28.45 -12.57 13.13
C ALA A 464 -29.51 -13.04 12.12
N LEU A 465 -29.52 -14.32 11.74
CA LEU A 465 -30.51 -14.87 10.81
C LEU A 465 -31.94 -14.77 11.34
N GLN A 466 -32.14 -14.87 12.65
CA GLN A 466 -33.44 -14.71 13.28
C GLN A 466 -33.86 -13.24 13.38
N GLU A 467 -32.93 -12.33 13.70
CA GLU A 467 -33.18 -10.89 13.74
C GLU A 467 -33.63 -10.36 12.38
N TRP A 468 -33.01 -10.84 11.31
CA TRP A 468 -33.38 -10.54 9.93
C TRP A 468 -34.58 -11.35 9.39
N GLY A 469 -35.17 -12.20 10.22
CA GLY A 469 -36.36 -12.99 9.86
C GLY A 469 -36.13 -14.09 8.81
N LEU A 470 -34.87 -14.36 8.45
CA LEU A 470 -34.47 -15.38 7.48
C LEU A 470 -34.61 -16.80 8.02
N VAL A 471 -34.54 -16.96 9.34
CA VAL A 471 -34.77 -18.23 10.04
C VAL A 471 -35.79 -18.02 11.15
N ARG A 472 -36.76 -18.94 11.26
CA ARG A 472 -37.85 -18.87 12.24
C ARG A 472 -37.83 -20.08 13.16
N LYS A 473 -38.28 -19.89 14.41
CA LYS A 473 -38.48 -20.98 15.37
C LYS A 473 -39.85 -21.60 15.12
N THR A 474 -39.92 -22.91 14.95
CA THR A 474 -41.18 -23.62 14.67
C THR A 474 -41.71 -24.35 15.91
N LYS A 475 -40.87 -25.20 16.53
CA LYS A 475 -41.25 -26.04 17.67
C LYS A 475 -40.14 -26.10 18.72
N GLY A 476 -40.50 -26.37 19.97
CA GLY A 476 -39.54 -26.63 21.05
C GLY A 476 -39.62 -25.65 22.22
N ASP A 477 -38.87 -25.94 23.28
CA ASP A 477 -38.81 -25.16 24.51
C ASP A 477 -37.36 -25.00 25.01
N LYS A 478 -37.14 -24.20 26.06
CA LYS A 478 -35.80 -23.97 26.62
C LYS A 478 -35.15 -25.25 27.17
N LYS A 479 -35.91 -26.29 27.48
CA LYS A 479 -35.44 -27.52 28.15
C LYS A 479 -35.04 -28.61 27.14
N ASN A 480 -35.78 -28.70 26.02
CA ASN A 480 -35.67 -29.73 24.99
C ASN A 480 -34.99 -29.22 23.70
N GLY A 481 -34.77 -27.90 23.59
CA GLY A 481 -34.19 -27.26 22.42
C GLY A 481 -35.25 -26.86 21.39
N PHE A 482 -34.85 -25.99 20.45
CA PHE A 482 -35.72 -25.46 19.40
C PHE A 482 -35.41 -26.10 18.04
N ALA A 483 -36.46 -26.33 17.26
CA ALA A 483 -36.42 -26.58 15.82
C ALA A 483 -36.66 -25.27 15.07
N TYR A 484 -36.01 -25.16 13.92
CA TYR A 484 -35.97 -23.98 13.07
C TYR A 484 -36.36 -24.33 11.64
N GLU A 485 -36.86 -23.35 10.89
CA GLU A 485 -37.10 -23.41 9.45
C GLU A 485 -36.49 -22.18 8.76
N VAL A 486 -36.13 -22.34 7.48
CA VAL A 486 -35.70 -21.23 6.63
C VAL A 486 -36.94 -20.54 6.07
N ALA A 487 -37.05 -19.23 6.26
CA ALA A 487 -38.22 -18.46 5.83
C ALA A 487 -38.25 -18.25 4.31
N THR A 488 -37.09 -18.02 3.68
CA THR A 488 -36.97 -17.78 2.24
C THR A 488 -35.70 -18.42 1.70
N PHE A 489 -35.82 -19.23 0.65
CA PHE A 489 -34.67 -19.86 -0.01
C PHE A 489 -34.06 -18.99 -1.11
N GLU A 490 -34.86 -18.08 -1.70
CA GLU A 490 -34.54 -17.29 -2.90
C GLU A 490 -33.95 -15.90 -2.62
N ASP A 491 -33.82 -15.50 -1.34
CA ASP A 491 -33.35 -14.16 -0.92
C ASP A 491 -32.07 -13.69 -1.66
N GLN A 492 -31.07 -14.57 -1.75
CA GLN A 492 -29.81 -14.26 -2.44
C GLN A 492 -30.02 -14.09 -3.95
N GLN A 493 -30.84 -14.95 -4.58
CA GLN A 493 -31.09 -14.90 -6.03
C GLN A 493 -31.85 -13.62 -6.40
N GLU A 494 -32.89 -13.27 -5.63
CA GLU A 494 -33.66 -12.05 -5.84
C GLU A 494 -32.79 -10.79 -5.70
N ARG A 495 -31.92 -10.75 -4.70
CA ARG A 495 -30.97 -9.64 -4.52
C ARG A 495 -29.95 -9.58 -5.65
N ASN A 496 -29.36 -10.73 -6.01
CA ASN A 496 -28.44 -10.83 -7.13
C ASN A 496 -29.07 -10.31 -8.42
N GLN A 497 -30.32 -10.68 -8.69
CA GLN A 497 -31.06 -10.25 -9.86
C GLN A 497 -31.29 -8.75 -9.85
N ARG A 498 -31.79 -8.17 -8.75
CA ARG A 498 -32.04 -6.73 -8.63
C ARG A 498 -30.79 -5.87 -8.90
N ILE A 499 -29.64 -6.26 -8.36
CA ILE A 499 -28.38 -5.54 -8.63
C ILE A 499 -27.98 -5.67 -10.10
N THR A 500 -28.09 -6.89 -10.64
CA THR A 500 -27.75 -7.15 -12.05
C THR A 500 -28.63 -6.33 -12.98
N ASP A 501 -29.93 -6.30 -12.74
CA ASP A 501 -30.92 -5.57 -13.53
C ASP A 501 -30.61 -4.09 -13.58
N VAL A 502 -30.23 -3.46 -12.45
CA VAL A 502 -29.88 -2.04 -12.41
C VAL A 502 -28.62 -1.76 -13.26
N LEU A 503 -27.58 -2.57 -13.12
CA LEU A 503 -26.33 -2.39 -13.87
C LEU A 503 -26.53 -2.62 -15.38
N GLU A 504 -27.25 -3.68 -15.75
CA GLU A 504 -27.55 -4.03 -17.15
C GLU A 504 -28.51 -3.04 -17.79
N LYS A 505 -29.52 -2.57 -17.06
CA LYS A 505 -30.45 -1.54 -17.54
C LYS A 505 -29.71 -0.25 -17.87
N ASN A 506 -28.86 0.24 -16.95
CA ASN A 506 -28.03 1.42 -17.20
C ASN A 506 -27.16 1.25 -18.44
N LEU A 507 -26.46 0.11 -18.56
CA LEU A 507 -25.61 -0.16 -19.70
C LEU A 507 -26.40 -0.24 -21.02
N THR A 508 -27.59 -0.83 -20.99
CA THR A 508 -28.48 -0.96 -22.16
C THR A 508 -29.02 0.39 -22.59
N GLU A 509 -29.44 1.24 -21.66
CA GLU A 509 -29.89 2.62 -21.93
C GLU A 509 -28.77 3.47 -22.53
N LEU A 510 -27.54 3.34 -22.00
CA LEU A 510 -26.35 4.00 -22.54
C LEU A 510 -25.98 3.51 -23.94
N LYS A 511 -26.07 2.19 -24.20
CA LYS A 511 -25.84 1.61 -25.53
C LYS A 511 -26.88 2.10 -26.54
N LYS A 512 -28.14 2.33 -26.11
CA LYS A 512 -29.21 2.89 -26.96
C LYS A 512 -28.97 4.37 -27.26
N SER A 513 -28.61 5.18 -26.27
CA SER A 513 -28.39 6.62 -26.47
C SER A 513 -27.19 6.93 -27.38
N LYS A 514 -26.13 6.10 -27.32
CA LYS A 514 -24.97 6.20 -28.22
C LYS A 514 -25.29 5.84 -29.68
N ARG A 515 -26.34 5.07 -29.96
CA ARG A 515 -26.78 4.77 -31.33
C ARG A 515 -27.63 5.87 -31.97
N ILE A 516 -28.07 6.84 -31.17
CA ILE A 516 -28.95 7.95 -31.61
C ILE A 516 -28.15 9.25 -31.86
N LYS A 517 -26.93 9.34 -31.32
CA LYS A 517 -25.92 10.35 -31.67
C LYS A 517 -24.95 9.77 -32.68
#